data_AF-A0AA38KXD8-F1
#
_entry.id   AF-A0AA38KXD8-F1
#
_cell.length_a   1.000
_cell.length_b   1.000
_cell.length_c   1.000
_cell.angle_alpha   90.00
_cell.angle_beta   90.00
_cell.angle_gamma   90.00
#
_symmetry.space_group_name_H-M   'P 1'
#
loop_
_entity.id
_entity.type
_entity.pdbx_description
1 polymer ?
#
loop_
_entity_poly.entity_id
_entity_poly.type
_entity_poly.pdbx_seq_one_letter_code
_entity_poly.pdbx_strand_id
1 'polypeptide(L)'
;YKNIVKLNVKSYLQSNGKSYLLNHLSGSLLDVAGGICTDGVWMTIRLDAKCLYVLMDFEGLGSFERTEQEDMLLSVLNAAISNLTNFNKK
;
A
#
# COMPACT_ATOMS: atom_id res chain seq x y z
N TYR A 1 10.08 -10.93 22.37
CA TYR A 1 9.49 -9.77 21.69
C TYR A 1 9.61 -9.97 20.18
N LYS A 2 8.50 -9.93 19.43
CA LYS A 2 8.52 -9.98 17.96
C LYS A 2 8.68 -8.56 17.43
N ASN A 3 9.59 -8.34 16.48
CA ASN A 3 9.72 -7.04 15.82
C ASN A 3 8.58 -6.89 14.81
N ILE A 4 7.84 -5.78 14.88
CA ILE A 4 6.77 -5.51 13.91
C ILE A 4 7.35 -4.60 12.83
N VAL A 5 7.28 -5.07 11.58
CA VAL A 5 7.73 -4.32 10.40
C VAL A 5 6.51 -4.05 9.53
N LYS A 6 6.13 -2.78 9.40
CA LYS A 6 5.01 -2.36 8.54
C LYS A 6 5.57 -1.84 7.21
N LEU A 7 5.35 -2.58 6.14
CA LEU A 7 5.83 -2.29 4.79
C LEU A 7 4.66 -1.80 3.94
N ASN A 8 4.68 -0.56 3.50
CA ASN A 8 3.60 -0.01 2.68
C ASN A 8 4.13 0.52 1.37
N VAL A 9 3.35 0.33 0.31
CA VAL A 9 3.67 0.87 -1.01
C VAL A 9 2.67 1.97 -1.33
N LYS A 10 3.20 3.13 -1.70
CA LYS A 10 2.43 4.32 -2.07
C LYS A 10 2.84 4.77 -3.46
N SER A 11 1.86 5.00 -4.32
CA SER A 11 2.08 5.63 -5.63
C SER A 11 1.08 6.75 -5.83
N TYR A 12 1.56 7.83 -6.44
CA TYR A 12 0.79 9.03 -6.72
C TYR A 12 -0.29 8.83 -7.79
N LEU A 13 -0.06 7.91 -8.73
CA LEU A 13 -1.04 7.56 -9.75
C LEU A 13 -1.68 6.21 -9.41
N GLN A 14 -2.96 6.10 -9.70
CA GLN A 14 -3.68 4.83 -9.76
C GLN A 14 -3.05 3.92 -10.84
N SER A 15 -3.28 2.60 -10.75
CA SER A 15 -2.83 1.59 -11.74
C SER A 15 -1.32 1.49 -12.06
N ASN A 16 -0.42 2.03 -11.24
CA ASN A 16 1.04 1.96 -11.43
C ASN A 16 1.72 0.62 -11.00
N GLY A 17 0.96 -0.44 -10.75
CA GLY A 17 1.51 -1.75 -10.40
C GLY A 17 1.98 -1.91 -8.95
N LYS A 18 1.41 -1.15 -8.01
CA LYS A 18 1.70 -1.25 -6.56
C LYS A 18 1.45 -2.66 -6.02
N SER A 19 0.26 -3.18 -6.28
CA SER A 19 -0.21 -4.49 -5.83
C SER A 19 0.64 -5.62 -6.44
N TYR A 20 1.06 -5.46 -7.70
CA TYR A 20 2.01 -6.37 -8.35
C TYR A 20 3.38 -6.40 -7.66
N LEU A 21 3.95 -5.23 -7.33
CA LEU A 21 5.22 -5.14 -6.61
C LEU A 21 5.11 -5.79 -5.22
N LEU A 22 4.03 -5.51 -4.48
CA LEU A 22 3.78 -6.10 -3.17
C LEU A 22 3.63 -7.62 -3.22
N ASN A 23 2.91 -8.13 -4.22
CA ASN A 23 2.74 -9.56 -4.43
C ASN A 23 4.07 -10.25 -4.74
N HIS A 24 4.93 -9.65 -5.57
CA HIS A 24 6.25 -10.21 -5.83
C HIS A 24 7.21 -10.10 -4.64
N LEU A 25 7.16 -9.00 -3.89
CA LEU A 25 8.04 -8.80 -2.73
C LEU A 25 7.71 -9.77 -1.58
N SER A 26 6.42 -10.03 -1.35
CA SER A 26 5.93 -10.73 -0.16
C SER A 26 5.27 -12.08 -0.42
N GLY A 27 5.16 -12.48 -1.69
CA GLY A 27 4.38 -13.65 -2.10
C GLY A 27 2.91 -13.54 -1.71
N SER A 28 2.35 -12.32 -1.66
CA SER A 28 0.94 -12.09 -1.36
C SER A 28 0.04 -12.23 -2.58
N LEU A 29 -1.26 -12.23 -2.35
CA LEU A 29 -2.31 -12.28 -3.38
C LEU A 29 -3.25 -11.06 -3.24
N LEU A 30 -2.67 -9.87 -3.08
CA LEU A 30 -3.44 -8.62 -3.16
C LEU A 30 -4.01 -8.47 -4.57
N ASP A 31 -5.16 -7.80 -4.69
CA ASP A 31 -5.84 -7.69 -5.97
C ASP A 31 -5.00 -6.92 -6.99
N VAL A 32 -4.88 -7.47 -8.20
CA VAL A 32 -4.11 -6.89 -9.31
C VAL A 32 -5.00 -6.86 -10.54
N ALA A 33 -5.38 -5.66 -10.96
CA ALA A 33 -6.02 -5.44 -12.25
C ALA A 33 -5.40 -4.24 -12.99
N GLY A 34 -5.73 -4.10 -14.28
CA GLY A 34 -5.21 -3.03 -15.15
C GLY A 34 -5.89 -1.66 -14.99
N GLY A 35 -6.84 -1.51 -14.05
CA GLY A 35 -7.65 -0.31 -13.82
C GLY A 35 -7.62 0.21 -12.39
N ILE A 36 -8.74 0.74 -11.88
CA ILE A 36 -8.96 1.01 -10.45
C ILE A 36 -9.19 -0.32 -9.77
N CYS A 37 -8.22 -0.78 -8.97
CA CYS A 37 -8.23 -2.15 -8.41
C CYS A 37 -8.21 -2.16 -6.89
N THR A 38 -7.96 -1.00 -6.29
CA THR A 38 -7.81 -0.84 -4.84
C THR A 38 -8.69 0.33 -4.47
N ASP A 39 -9.84 0.06 -3.87
CA ASP A 39 -10.65 1.07 -3.18
C ASP A 39 -10.25 1.04 -1.70
N GLY A 40 -9.86 2.20 -1.18
CA GLY A 40 -9.41 2.34 0.20
C GLY A 40 -8.04 1.72 0.49
N VAL A 41 -7.96 0.86 1.51
CA VAL A 41 -6.70 0.26 1.99
C VAL A 41 -6.87 -1.23 2.21
N TRP A 42 -6.03 -2.01 1.52
CA TRP A 42 -5.99 -3.45 1.64
C TRP A 42 -4.80 -3.87 2.47
N MET A 43 -4.95 -4.91 3.29
CA MET A 43 -3.91 -5.37 4.20
C MET A 43 -3.70 -6.87 4.07
N THR A 44 -2.44 -7.29 4.08
CA THR A 44 -2.07 -8.68 4.30
C THR A 44 -0.98 -8.79 5.37
N ILE A 45 -0.99 -9.91 6.09
CA ILE A 45 -0.10 -10.14 7.22
C ILE A 45 0.73 -11.39 6.94
N ARG A 46 2.04 -11.26 7.11
CA ARG A 46 2.99 -12.38 7.00
C ARG A 46 3.79 -12.48 8.29
N LEU A 47 3.83 -13.68 8.85
CA LEU A 47 4.69 -14.02 9.97
C LEU A 47 5.93 -14.70 9.40
N ASP A 48 7.10 -14.18 9.71
CA ASP A 48 8.37 -14.84 9.38
C ASP A 48 9.33 -14.78 10.57
N ALA A 49 9.90 -15.93 10.92
CA ALA A 49 10.78 -16.14 12.08
C ALA A 49 10.34 -15.38 13.35
N LYS A 50 10.91 -14.18 13.58
CA LYS A 50 10.68 -13.32 14.75
C LYS A 50 10.02 -11.98 14.40
N CYS A 51 9.61 -11.79 13.15
CA CYS A 51 9.05 -10.57 12.62
C CYS A 51 7.60 -10.75 12.17
N LEU A 52 6.78 -9.74 12.44
CA LEU A 52 5.43 -9.61 11.88
C LEU A 52 5.50 -8.56 10.77
N TYR A 53 5.29 -9.00 9.53
CA TYR A 53 5.17 -8.12 8.38
C TYR A 53 3.71 -7.77 8.15
N VAL A 54 3.40 -6.48 8.21
CA VAL A 54 2.10 -5.96 7.81
C VAL A 54 2.30 -5.21 6.52
N LEU A 55 1.69 -5.72 5.44
CA LEU A 55 1.76 -5.12 4.12
C LEU A 55 0.43 -4.41 3.85
N MET A 56 0.48 -3.11 3.59
CA MET A 56 -0.72 -2.34 3.21
C MET A 56 -0.57 -1.75 1.81
N ASP A 57 -1.60 -1.97 1.02
CA ASP A 57 -1.76 -1.43 -0.33
C ASP A 57 -2.84 -0.37 -0.31
N PHE A 58 -2.42 0.87 -0.51
CA PHE A 58 -3.32 2.01 -0.53
C PHE A 58 -3.78 2.27 -1.96
N GLU A 59 -5.03 2.71 -2.09
CA GLU A 59 -5.54 3.29 -3.31
C GLU A 59 -4.60 4.39 -3.84
N GLY A 60 -4.54 4.51 -5.18
CA GLY A 60 -3.79 5.59 -5.81
C GLY A 60 -4.40 6.95 -5.51
N LEU A 61 -3.54 7.97 -5.41
CA LEU A 61 -4.02 9.34 -5.32
C LEU A 61 -4.55 9.81 -6.68
N GLY A 62 -5.37 10.85 -6.68
CA GLY A 62 -5.92 11.47 -7.88
C GLY A 62 -7.05 10.68 -8.54
N SER A 63 -7.88 9.98 -7.75
CA SER A 63 -9.12 9.42 -8.29
C SER A 63 -10.12 10.54 -8.57
N PHE A 64 -10.99 10.36 -9.56
CA PHE A 64 -12.03 11.34 -9.89
C PHE A 64 -13.11 11.47 -8.81
N GLU A 65 -13.23 10.47 -7.95
CA GLU A 65 -14.30 10.36 -6.94
C GLU A 65 -13.89 10.95 -5.58
N ARG A 66 -12.60 11.27 -5.38
CA ARG A 66 -12.07 11.82 -4.12
C ARG A 66 -11.56 13.25 -4.29
N THR A 67 -11.79 14.07 -3.26
CA THR A 67 -11.30 15.44 -3.16
C THR A 67 -9.79 15.48 -2.87
N GLU A 68 -9.14 16.59 -3.18
CA GLU A 68 -7.71 16.80 -2.83
C GLU A 68 -7.43 16.67 -1.32
N GLN A 69 -8.42 17.03 -0.49
CA GLN A 69 -8.32 16.90 0.97
C GLN A 69 -8.35 15.44 1.42
N GLU A 70 -9.19 14.62 0.81
CA GLU A 70 -9.23 13.17 1.07
C GLU A 70 -7.96 12.48 0.58
N ASP A 71 -7.42 12.88 -0.57
CA ASP A 71 -6.11 12.42 -1.05
C ASP A 71 -4.97 12.82 -0.09
N MET A 72 -4.99 14.05 0.41
CA MET A 72 -4.02 14.51 1.40
C MET A 72 -4.13 13.71 2.71
N LEU A 73 -5.35 13.47 3.19
CA LEU A 73 -5.59 12.67 4.38
C LEU A 73 -5.08 11.24 4.21
N LEU A 74 -5.42 10.58 3.10
CA LEU A 74 -4.95 9.22 2.78
C LEU A 74 -3.41 9.19 2.72
N SER A 75 -2.82 10.23 2.13
CA SER A 75 -1.39 10.41 1.99
C SER A 75 -0.69 10.52 3.35
N VAL A 76 -1.19 11.36 4.25
CA VAL A 76 -0.63 11.58 5.60
C VAL A 76 -0.88 10.37 6.49
N LEU A 77 -2.07 9.76 6.44
CA LEU A 77 -2.41 8.58 7.20
C LEU A 77 -1.46 7.43 6.86
N ASN A 78 -1.24 7.16 5.57
CA ASN A 78 -0.31 6.13 5.13
C ASN A 78 1.09 6.37 5.71
N ALA A 79 1.61 7.60 5.61
CA ALA A 79 2.93 7.94 6.15
C ALA A 79 3.01 7.77 7.68
N ALA A 80 1.95 8.13 8.41
CA ALA A 80 1.92 8.05 9.87
C ALA A 80 1.89 6.60 10.40
N ILE A 81 1.24 5.68 9.68
CA ILE A 81 1.11 4.28 10.11
C ILE A 81 2.22 3.37 9.54
N SER A 82 3.00 3.86 8.58
CA SER A 82 4.07 3.12 7.91
C SER A 82 5.40 3.20 8.66
N ASN A 83 6.07 2.06 8.81
CA ASN A 83 7.50 2.06 9.18
C ASN A 83 8.39 2.27 7.96
N LEU A 84 7.94 1.81 6.79
CA LEU A 84 8.58 2.04 5.50
C LEU A 84 7.49 2.36 4.47
N THR A 85 7.66 3.47 3.74
CA THR A 85 6.81 3.81 2.60
C THR A 85 7.66 3.74 1.33
N ASN A 86 7.31 2.85 0.41
CA ASN A 86 7.95 2.80 -0.90
C ASN A 86 7.21 3.74 -1.85
N PHE A 87 7.93 4.71 -2.42
CA PHE A 87 7.40 5.66 -3.38
C PHE A 87 7.68 5.20 -4.80
N ASN A 88 6.66 4.70 -5.48
CA ASN A 88 6.78 4.31 -6.89
C ASN A 88 6.53 5.53 -7.80
N LYS A 89 7.61 6.23 -8.15
CA LYS A 89 7.66 7.16 -9.29
C LYS A 89 8.15 6.36 -10.50
N LYS A 90 7.29 6.18 -11.50
CA LYS A 90 7.79 5.97 -12.87
C LYS A 90 8.31 7.30 -13.39
#